data_AF-A0A935PRK3-F1
#
_entry.id   AF-A0A935PRK3-F1
#
_cell.length_a   1.000
_cell.length_b   1.000
_cell.length_c   1.000
_cell.angle_alpha   90.00
_cell.angle_beta   90.00
_cell.angle_gamma   90.00
#
_symmetry.space_group_name_H-M   'P 1'
#
loop_
_entity.id
_entity.type
_entity.pdbx_description
1 polymer ?
#
loop_
_entity_poly.entity_id
_entity_poly.type
_entity_poly.pdbx_seq_one_letter_code
_entity_poly.pdbx_strand_id
1 'polypeptide(L)'
;MRILVVAALATRQEVISLDVPEGTTAGEAIALAGVTGRFPELAGAEAGLWGRAVTPARVLREGDRVELLRPVSADAKSMRRERAALRPSRRSRTGP
;
A
#
# COMPACT_ATOMS: atom_id res chain seq x y z
N MET A 1 3.17 21.63 -9.76
CA MET A 1 1.86 21.02 -9.52
C MET A 1 1.65 20.78 -8.03
N ARG A 2 0.46 21.04 -7.50
CA ARG A 2 0.12 20.78 -6.11
C ARG A 2 -0.38 19.35 -5.94
N ILE A 3 0.14 18.66 -4.93
CA ILE A 3 -0.27 17.30 -4.55
C ILE A 3 -0.46 17.21 -3.05
N LEU A 4 -1.06 16.11 -2.60
CA LEU A 4 -1.17 15.75 -1.20
C LEU A 4 -0.46 14.43 -0.93
N VAL A 5 0.23 14.36 0.21
CA VAL A 5 0.78 13.12 0.77
C VAL A 5 0.10 12.83 2.10
N VAL A 6 -0.44 11.63 2.27
CA VAL A 6 -1.16 11.21 3.46
C VAL A 6 -0.43 10.07 4.15
N ALA A 7 -0.02 10.32 5.39
CA ALA A 7 0.46 9.30 6.31
C ALA A 7 -0.73 8.72 7.09
N ALA A 8 -1.21 7.53 6.71
CA ALA A 8 -2.33 6.86 7.36
C ALA A 8 -1.85 5.97 8.53
N LEU A 9 -1.73 6.56 9.72
CA LEU A 9 -1.31 5.86 10.94
C LEU A 9 -2.49 5.10 11.56
N ALA A 10 -2.22 4.29 12.59
CA ALA A 10 -3.25 3.46 13.23
C ALA A 10 -4.37 4.28 13.90
N THR A 11 -4.02 5.44 14.47
CA THR A 11 -4.92 6.26 15.31
C THR A 11 -5.25 7.62 14.71
N ARG A 12 -4.52 8.04 13.68
CA ARG A 12 -4.69 9.34 13.02
C ARG A 12 -4.16 9.29 11.59
N GLN A 13 -4.47 10.33 10.83
CA GLN A 13 -3.83 10.59 9.54
C GLN A 13 -3.17 11.96 9.57
N GLU A 14 -2.07 12.11 8.85
CA GLU A 14 -1.47 13.41 8.57
C GLU A 14 -1.47 13.68 7.08
N VAL A 15 -1.91 14.88 6.69
CA VAL A 15 -1.97 15.34 5.30
C VAL A 15 -0.95 16.45 5.10
N ILE A 16 -0.10 16.28 4.10
CA ILE A 16 0.97 17.22 3.75
C ILE A 16 0.72 17.68 2.33
N SER A 17 0.56 19.00 2.14
CA SER A 17 0.47 19.59 0.80
C SER A 17 1.86 19.93 0.30
N LEU A 18 2.19 19.52 -0.92
CA LEU A 18 3.46 19.82 -1.57
C LEU A 18 3.21 20.48 -2.93
N ASP A 19 4.04 21.47 -3.26
CA ASP A 19 4.18 21.98 -4.62
C ASP A 19 5.44 21.34 -5.23
N VAL A 20 5.27 20.51 -6.24
CA VAL A 20 6.34 19.70 -6.85
C VAL A 20 6.42 19.93 -8.37
N PRO A 21 7.58 19.67 -9.02
CA PRO A 21 7.67 19.70 -10.48
C PRO A 21 6.71 18.72 -11.16
N GLU A 22 6.31 19.02 -12.40
CA GLU A 22 5.63 18.00 -13.22
C GLU A 22 6.56 16.82 -13.47
N GLY A 23 6.00 15.61 -13.51
CA GLY A 23 6.78 14.39 -13.66
C GLY A 23 7.22 13.75 -12.35
N THR A 24 7.06 14.43 -11.20
CA THR A 24 7.33 13.83 -9.88
C THR A 24 6.55 12.54 -9.67
N THR A 25 7.24 11.53 -9.16
CA THR A 25 6.70 10.21 -8.88
C THR A 25 6.15 10.09 -7.46
N ALA A 26 5.32 9.07 -7.21
CA ALA A 26 4.79 8.77 -5.88
C ALA A 26 5.91 8.58 -4.84
N GLY A 27 6.98 7.87 -5.19
CA GLY A 27 8.12 7.64 -4.30
C GLY A 27 8.88 8.93 -3.96
N GLU A 28 9.11 9.78 -4.96
CA GLU A 28 9.74 11.09 -4.74
C GLU A 28 8.88 12.00 -3.87
N ALA A 29 7.56 12.04 -4.10
CA ALA A 29 6.63 12.80 -3.27
C ALA A 29 6.66 12.34 -1.80
N ILE A 30 6.68 11.03 -1.56
CA ILE A 30 6.78 10.46 -0.21
C ILE A 30 8.11 10.84 0.44
N ALA A 31 9.22 10.79 -0.31
CA ALA A 31 10.54 11.19 0.17
C ALA A 31 10.58 12.70 0.52
N LEU A 32 10.05 13.55 -0.36
CA LEU A 32 9.95 15.00 -0.15
C LEU A 32 9.09 15.36 1.06
N ALA A 33 8.01 14.60 1.30
CA ALA A 33 7.16 14.79 2.48
C ALA A 33 7.85 14.39 3.80
N GLY A 34 8.95 13.63 3.74
CA GLY A 34 9.72 13.19 4.92
C GLY A 34 8.93 12.26 5.86
N VAL A 35 7.83 11.69 5.40
CA VAL A 35 6.89 10.93 6.26
C VAL A 35 7.49 9.65 6.83
N THR A 36 8.35 8.96 6.09
CA THR A 36 9.00 7.72 6.56
C THR A 36 10.04 7.98 7.65
N GLY A 37 10.69 9.15 7.64
CA GLY A 37 11.59 9.58 8.72
C GLY A 37 10.84 10.03 9.98
N ARG A 38 9.66 10.63 9.81
CA ARG A 38 8.79 11.07 10.92
C ARG A 38 7.99 9.93 11.54
N PHE A 39 7.61 8.93 10.74
CA PHE A 39 6.79 7.79 11.15
C PHE A 39 7.46 6.48 10.70
N PRO A 40 8.37 5.92 11.51
CA PRO A 40 9.06 4.67 11.19
C PRO A 40 8.13 3.48 10.96
N GLU A 41 6.93 3.48 11.54
CA GLU A 41 5.89 2.47 11.31
C GLU A 41 5.35 2.43 9.87
N LEU A 42 5.59 3.49 9.10
CA LEU A 42 5.26 3.56 7.67
C LEU A 42 6.45 3.18 6.78
N ALA A 43 7.61 2.83 7.35
CA ALA A 43 8.74 2.34 6.58
C ALA A 43 8.36 1.02 5.90
N GLY A 44 8.41 0.99 4.56
CA GLY A 44 8.00 -0.15 3.76
C GLY A 44 6.49 -0.25 3.48
N ALA A 45 5.70 0.78 3.84
CA ALA A 45 4.31 0.90 3.43
C ALA A 45 4.17 0.95 1.91
N GLU A 46 3.07 0.39 1.38
CA GLU A 46 2.75 0.50 -0.04
C GLU A 46 2.27 1.93 -0.36
N ALA A 47 2.69 2.48 -1.50
CA ALA A 47 2.15 3.74 -1.98
C ALA A 47 0.77 3.50 -2.59
N GLY A 48 -0.19 4.35 -2.27
CA GLY A 48 -1.51 4.38 -2.85
C GLY A 48 -1.82 5.72 -3.51
N LEU A 49 -2.62 5.72 -4.57
CA LEU A 49 -3.29 6.90 -5.09
C LEU A 49 -4.78 6.72 -4.93
N TRP A 50 -5.43 7.59 -4.15
CA TRP A 50 -6.88 7.54 -3.90
C TRP A 50 -7.36 6.13 -3.47
N GLY A 51 -6.67 5.52 -2.50
CA GLY A 51 -6.98 4.17 -1.99
C GLY A 51 -6.60 3.00 -2.92
N ARG A 52 -5.93 3.24 -4.05
CA ARG A 52 -5.46 2.18 -4.96
C ARG A 52 -3.94 2.07 -4.91
N ALA A 53 -3.42 0.87 -4.63
CA ALA A 53 -1.97 0.63 -4.62
C ALA A 53 -1.34 0.98 -5.97
N VAL A 54 -0.20 1.67 -5.94
CA VAL A 54 0.59 2.05 -7.10
C VAL A 54 2.06 1.77 -6.86
N THR A 55 2.82 1.65 -7.94
CA THR A 55 4.28 1.55 -7.82
C THR A 55 4.86 2.91 -7.41
N PRO A 56 5.98 2.94 -6.66
CA PRO A 56 6.68 4.18 -6.35
C PRO A 56 7.07 5.01 -7.57
N ALA A 57 7.27 4.36 -8.74
CA ALA A 57 7.59 5.01 -10.00
C ALA A 57 6.38 5.67 -10.71
N ARG A 58 5.17 5.58 -10.15
CA ARG A 58 3.97 6.20 -10.74
C ARG A 58 4.13 7.73 -10.76
N VAL A 59 4.15 8.31 -11.95
CA VAL A 59 4.11 9.77 -12.16
C VAL A 59 2.77 10.34 -11.69
N LEU A 60 2.84 11.41 -10.91
CA LEU A 60 1.70 12.10 -10.33
C LEU A 60 1.16 13.19 -11.25
N ARG A 61 -0.06 13.64 -10.95
CA ARG A 61 -0.72 14.77 -11.59
C ARG A 61 -1.14 15.81 -10.55
N GLU A 62 -1.44 17.01 -11.02
CA GLU A 62 -2.06 18.06 -10.20
C GLU A 62 -3.28 17.52 -9.44
N GLY A 63 -3.32 17.80 -8.14
CA GLY A 63 -4.39 17.38 -7.24
C GLY A 63 -4.29 15.93 -6.75
N ASP A 64 -3.32 15.13 -7.20
CA ASP A 64 -3.19 13.74 -6.74
C ASP A 64 -2.94 13.65 -5.23
N ARG A 65 -3.55 12.65 -4.61
CA ARG A 65 -3.36 12.29 -3.20
C ARG A 65 -2.65 10.96 -3.09
N VAL A 66 -1.37 11.03 -2.73
CA VAL A 66 -0.54 9.87 -2.42
C VAL A 66 -0.78 9.47 -0.97
N GLU A 67 -0.95 8.19 -0.71
CA GLU A 67 -1.25 7.62 0.60
C GLU A 67 -0.21 6.56 0.93
N LEU A 68 0.27 6.51 2.17
CA LEU A 68 1.08 5.38 2.66
C LEU A 68 0.13 4.36 3.29
N LEU A 69 -0.10 3.26 2.58
CA LEU A 69 -0.97 2.18 3.00
C LEU A 69 -0.21 1.27 3.98
N ARG A 70 -0.75 1.11 5.18
CA ARG A 70 -0.19 0.18 6.16
C ARG A 70 -0.19 -1.23 5.57
N PRO A 71 0.92 -1.98 5.67
CA PRO A 71 0.91 -3.38 5.32
C PRO A 71 -0.11 -4.08 6.22
N VAL A 72 -1.13 -4.69 5.61
CA VAL A 72 -1.99 -5.63 6.33
C VAL A 72 -1.06 -6.78 6.72
N SER A 73 -0.88 -7.00 8.04
CA SER A 73 0.05 -8.00 8.57
C SER A 73 -0.01 -9.29 7.73
N ALA A 74 1.18 -9.75 7.31
CA ALA A 74 1.35 -10.87 6.40
C ALA A 74 0.70 -12.19 6.89
N ASP A 75 0.27 -12.27 8.15
CA ASP A 75 -0.51 -13.39 8.70
C ASP A 75 -1.82 -13.65 7.92
N ALA A 76 -2.43 -12.63 7.30
CA ALA A 76 -3.61 -12.85 6.45
C ALA A 76 -3.28 -13.58 5.12
N LYS A 77 -2.03 -13.50 4.64
CA LYS A 77 -1.59 -14.16 3.40
C LYS A 77 -1.27 -15.64 3.61
N SER A 78 -0.81 -16.04 4.80
CA SER A 78 -0.63 -17.45 5.15
C SER A 78 -1.96 -18.16 5.41
N MET A 79 -2.90 -17.54 6.11
CA MET A 79 -4.24 -18.13 6.36
C MET A 79 -5.06 -18.36 5.07
N ARG A 80 -4.83 -17.55 4.02
CA ARG A 80 -5.49 -17.73 2.72
C ARG A 80 -4.93 -18.92 1.94
N ARG A 81 -3.65 -19.26 2.14
CA ARG A 81 -3.03 -20.46 1.55
C ARG A 81 -3.49 -21.75 2.27
N GLU A 82 -3.69 -21.69 3.57
CA GLU A 82 -4.08 -22.87 4.38
C GLU A 82 -5.55 -23.29 4.16
N ARG A 83 -6.48 -22.34 3.92
CA ARG A 83 -7.88 -22.68 3.61
C ARG A 83 -8.11 -23.33 2.25
N ALA A 84 -7.19 -23.16 1.28
CA ALA A 84 -7.29 -23.83 -0.02
C ALA A 84 -6.81 -25.29 0.03
N ALA A 85 -6.06 -25.68 1.05
CA ALA A 85 -5.50 -27.02 1.21
C ALA A 85 -6.45 -28.04 1.87
N LEU A 86 -7.59 -27.59 2.44
CA LEU A 86 -8.58 -28.46 3.10
C LEU A 86 -9.72 -28.90 2.17
N ARG A 87 -9.44 -29.14 0.88
CA ARG A 87 -10.33 -30.01 0.08
C ARG A 87 -9.80 -31.44 0.22
N PRO A 88 -10.40 -32.30 1.06
CA PRO A 88 -9.98 -33.68 1.12
C PRO A 88 -10.11 -34.30 -0.27
N SER A 89 -9.01 -34.83 -0.78
CA SER A 89 -9.01 -35.70 -1.94
C SER A 89 -9.84 -36.94 -1.60
N ARG A 90 -11.06 -37.04 -2.13
CA ARG A 90 -11.73 -38.34 -2.23
C ARG A 90 -11.06 -39.11 -3.37
N ARG A 91 -9.98 -39.83 -3.04
CA ARG A 91 -9.51 -40.95 -3.85
C ARG A 91 -10.45 -42.15 -3.61
N SER A 92 -11.03 -42.62 -4.71
CA SER A 92 -11.29 -44.02 -5.09
C SER A 92 -11.74 -45.06 -4.05
N ARG A 93 -12.92 -45.64 -4.28
CA ARG A 93 -13.28 -47.07 -4.05
C ARG A 93 -14.26 -47.45 -5.18
N THR A 94 -13.85 -48.15 -6.23
CA THR A 94 -13.82 -49.62 -6.40
C THR A 94 -15.20 -50.29 -6.38
N GLY A 95 -15.63 -50.79 -7.55
CA GLY A 95 -16.52 -51.95 -7.78
C GLY A 95 -17.99 -51.82 -7.35
N PRO A 96 -18.91 -52.67 -7.88
CA PRO A 96 -18.68 -53.98 -8.52
C PRO A 96 -18.91 -54.00 -10.04
#